data_AF-A0A432JJS5-F1
#
_entry.id   AF-A0A432JJS5-F1
#
_cell.length_a   1.000
_cell.length_b   1.000
_cell.length_c   1.000
_cell.angle_alpha   90.00
_cell.angle_beta   90.00
_cell.angle_gamma   90.00
#
_symmetry.space_group_name_H-M   'P 1'
#
loop_
_entity.id
_entity.type
_entity.pdbx_description
1 polymer ?
#
loop_
_entity_poly.entity_id
_entity_poly.type
_entity_poly.pdbx_seq_one_letter_code
_entity_poly.pdbx_strand_id
1 'polypeptide(L)' 'MTCATGQPAAPRRGVVGESVPRFGEACEIAAASDLLLVVGTSLAVMPAASLLDQVGMDVPCVLVDPRRMRWRRRGYAP' A
#
# COMPACT_ATOMS: atom_id res chain seq x y z
N MET A 1 -17.12 8.55 -22.89
CA MET A 1 -16.35 9.77 -23.21
C MET A 1 -15.06 9.31 -23.88
N THR A 2 -14.97 9.44 -25.19
CA THR A 2 -13.83 9.00 -26.02
C THR A 2 -12.70 10.02 -25.93
N CYS A 3 -11.45 9.56 -25.90
CA CYS A 3 -10.26 10.41 -25.91
C CYS A 3 -10.01 11.01 -27.30
N ALA A 4 -9.14 12.01 -27.40
CA ALA A 4 -8.77 12.70 -28.65
C ALA A 4 -8.24 11.78 -29.77
N THR A 5 -7.85 10.55 -29.42
CA THR A 5 -7.42 9.48 -30.34
C THR A 5 -8.57 8.59 -30.84
N GLY A 6 -9.82 8.87 -30.48
CA GLY A 6 -11.00 8.05 -30.83
C GLY A 6 -11.17 6.78 -30.01
N GLN A 7 -10.21 6.44 -29.14
CA GLN A 7 -10.30 5.29 -28.25
C GLN A 7 -11.16 5.60 -27.02
N PRO A 8 -11.91 4.63 -26.48
CA PRO A 8 -12.57 4.76 -25.19
C PRO A 8 -11.54 5.09 -24.11
N ALA A 9 -11.76 6.16 -23.34
CA ALA A 9 -10.90 6.46 -22.21
C ALA A 9 -11.00 5.34 -21.18
N ALA A 10 -9.88 4.69 -20.86
CA ALA A 10 -9.83 3.74 -19.76
C ALA A 10 -10.17 4.46 -18.44
N PRO A 11 -10.90 3.82 -17.52
CA PRO A 11 -11.16 4.40 -16.22
C PRO A 11 -9.83 4.68 -15.51
N ARG A 12 -9.66 5.88 -14.97
CA ARG A 12 -8.47 6.24 -14.16
C ARG A 12 -8.42 5.52 -12.80
N ARG A 13 -9.49 4.82 -12.42
CA ARG A 13 -9.56 4.03 -11.19
C ARG A 13 -9.06 2.62 -11.48
N GLY A 14 -8.13 2.13 -10.67
CA GLY A 14 -7.60 0.78 -10.81
C GLY A 14 -8.70 -0.27 -10.69
N VAL A 15 -8.59 -1.31 -11.53
CA VAL A 15 -9.46 -2.49 -11.51
C VAL A 15 -8.75 -3.61 -10.76
N VAL A 16 -9.51 -4.41 -9.99
CA VAL A 16 -8.95 -5.59 -9.30
C VAL A 16 -8.40 -6.58 -10.34
N GLY A 17 -7.16 -7.02 -10.15
CA GLY A 17 -6.46 -7.92 -11.07
C GLY A 17 -5.61 -7.22 -12.12
N GLU A 18 -5.75 -5.90 -12.28
CA GLU A 18 -4.82 -5.11 -13.09
C GLU A 18 -3.55 -4.79 -12.29
N SER A 19 -2.42 -4.63 -12.99
CA SER A 19 -1.19 -4.15 -12.39
C SER A 19 -1.40 -2.75 -11.79
N VAL A 20 -0.86 -2.50 -10.61
CA VAL A 20 -0.88 -1.19 -9.96
C VAL A 20 0.34 -0.39 -10.47
N PRO A 21 0.16 0.63 -11.35
CA PRO A 21 1.26 1.19 -12.12
C PRO A 21 2.38 1.84 -11.28
N ARG A 22 2.04 2.36 -10.10
CA ARG A 22 2.97 3.03 -9.18
C ARG A 22 3.39 2.17 -7.99
N PHE A 23 3.11 0.87 -8.03
CA PHE A 23 3.43 -0.01 -6.90
C PHE A 23 4.95 -0.16 -6.71
N GLY A 24 5.73 -0.27 -7.78
CA GLY A 24 7.19 -0.35 -7.70
C GLY A 24 7.81 0.89 -7.05
N GLU A 25 7.41 2.08 -7.50
CA GLU A 25 7.83 3.36 -6.89
C GLU A 25 7.44 3.43 -5.41
N ALA A 26 6.25 2.97 -5.04
CA ALA A 26 5.82 2.91 -3.64
C ALA A 26 6.69 1.95 -2.80
N CYS A 27 7.14 0.83 -3.36
CA CYS A 27 8.07 -0.08 -2.68
C CYS A 27 9.41 0.58 -2.40
N GLU A 28 9.98 1.30 -3.37
CA GLU A 28 11.25 2.03 -3.21
C GLU A 28 11.15 3.10 -2.13
N ILE A 29 10.06 3.88 -2.11
CA ILE A 29 9.79 4.89 -1.08
C ILE A 29 9.64 4.23 0.30
N ALA A 30 8.90 3.12 0.39
CA ALA A 30 8.70 2.40 1.64
C ALA A 30 10.03 1.84 2.19
N ALA A 31 10.87 1.26 1.32
CA ALA A 31 12.16 0.71 1.70
C ALA A 31 13.14 1.77 2.24
N ALA A 32 13.05 3.00 1.73
CA ALA A 32 13.88 4.13 2.18
C ALA A 32 13.30 4.89 3.40
N SER A 33 12.16 4.47 3.94
CA SER A 33 11.48 5.22 5.02
C SER A 33 12.06 4.91 6.40
N ASP A 34 12.22 5.95 7.22
CA ASP A 34 12.61 5.83 8.64
C ASP A 34 11.42 5.56 9.58
N LEU A 35 10.18 5.68 9.06
CA LEU A 35 8.93 5.44 9.77
C LEU A 35 7.83 5.15 8.74
N LEU A 36 7.02 4.12 8.99
CA LEU A 36 5.84 3.84 8.18
C LEU A 36 4.55 4.09 8.98
N LEU A 37 3.74 5.04 8.52
CA LEU A 37 2.41 5.32 9.05
C LEU A 37 1.34 4.74 8.13
N VAL A 38 0.55 3.81 8.64
CA VAL A 38 -0.56 3.17 7.93
C VAL A 38 -1.87 3.71 8.48
N VAL A 39 -2.68 4.37 7.66
CA VAL A 39 -3.92 5.04 8.12
C VAL A 39 -5.13 4.51 7.36
N GLY A 40 -6.19 4.18 8.10
CA GLY A 40 -7.52 3.95 7.51
C GLY A 40 -7.62 2.76 6.55
N THR A 41 -6.72 1.78 6.67
CA THR A 41 -6.73 0.56 5.85
C THR A 41 -6.86 -0.69 6.71
N SER A 42 -7.61 -1.67 6.20
CA SER A 42 -7.75 -2.99 6.80
C SER A 42 -6.55 -3.90 6.56
N LEU A 43 -5.63 -3.50 5.68
CA LEU A 43 -4.51 -4.30 5.18
C LEU A 43 -4.95 -5.61 4.49
N ALA A 44 -6.17 -5.66 3.96
CA ALA A 44 -6.71 -6.84 3.25
C ALA A 44 -6.55 -6.78 1.72
N VAL A 45 -6.13 -5.63 1.18
CA VAL A 45 -6.03 -5.41 -0.27
C VAL A 45 -4.59 -5.58 -0.72
N MET A 46 -4.36 -6.59 -1.55
CA MET A 46 -3.09 -6.81 -2.24
C MET A 46 -3.09 -6.07 -3.59
N PRO A 47 -1.93 -5.56 -4.04
CA PRO A 47 -0.62 -5.66 -3.41
C PRO A 47 -0.34 -4.60 -2.34
N ALA A 48 -1.21 -3.60 -2.15
CA ALA A 48 -0.93 -2.46 -1.26
C ALA A 48 -0.51 -2.83 0.17
N ALA A 49 -1.08 -3.89 0.75
CA ALA A 49 -0.72 -4.35 2.09
C ALA A 49 0.73 -4.85 2.22
N SER A 50 1.36 -5.33 1.13
CA SER A 50 2.75 -5.83 1.18
C SER A 50 3.80 -4.72 1.20
N LEU A 51 3.40 -3.45 1.14
CA LEU A 51 4.32 -2.33 1.42
C LEU A 51 4.93 -2.44 2.83
N LEU A 52 4.21 -3.06 3.78
CA LEU A 52 4.73 -3.34 5.12
C LEU A 52 5.95 -4.27 5.14
N ASP A 53 6.08 -5.10 4.10
CA ASP A 53 7.18 -6.04 3.94
C ASP A 53 8.39 -5.39 3.24
N GLN A 54 8.19 -4.23 2.61
CA GLN A 54 9.26 -3.47 1.95
C GLN A 54 10.07 -2.63 2.93
N VAL A 55 9.45 -2.24 4.05
CA VAL A 55 10.10 -1.42 5.07
C VAL A 55 11.04 -2.27 5.92
N GLY A 56 12.20 -1.71 6.27
CA GLY A 56 13.20 -2.34 7.14
C GLY A 56 12.62 -2.92 8.44
N MET A 57 13.29 -3.92 9.00
CA MET A 57 12.82 -4.60 10.22
C MET A 57 12.83 -3.67 11.44
N ASP A 58 13.86 -2.83 11.56
CA ASP A 58 14.05 -1.90 12.67
C ASP A 58 13.21 -0.63 12.55
N VAL A 59 12.60 -0.41 11.39
CA VAL A 59 11.79 0.78 11.14
C VAL A 59 10.45 0.65 11.87
N PRO A 60 10.08 1.65 12.69
CA PRO A 60 8.78 1.65 13.35
C PRO A 60 7.64 1.70 12.33
N CYS A 61 6.62 0.87 12.58
CA CYS A 61 5.38 0.85 11.81
C CYS A 61 4.19 1.14 12.73
N VAL A 62 3.42 2.19 12.41
CA VAL A 62 2.27 2.63 13.20
C VAL A 62 1.00 2.45 12.39
N LEU A 63 0.03 1.69 12.92
CA LEU A 63 -1.32 1.58 12.34
C LEU A 63 -2.28 2.51 13.08
N VAL A 64 -2.87 3.45 12.35
CA VAL A 64 -3.96 4.31 12.82
C VAL A 64 -5.26 3.83 12.17
N ASP A 65 -6.01 3.05 12.92
CA ASP A 65 -7.34 2.58 12.54
C ASP A 65 -8.33 2.83 13.68
N PRO A 66 -9.36 3.68 13.49
CA PRO A 66 -10.34 3.99 14.53
C PRO A 66 -11.14 2.76 14.99
N ARG A 67 -11.13 1.66 14.22
CA ARG A 67 -11.80 0.40 14.55
C ARG A 67 -10.85 -0.68 15.08
N ARG A 68 -9.53 -0.46 15.00
CA ARG A 68 -8.51 -1.44 15.41
C ARG A 68 -7.42 -0.76 16.22
N MET A 69 -7.59 -0.77 17.54
CA MET A 69 -6.62 -0.18 18.49
C MET A 69 -5.37 -1.04 18.77
N ARG A 70 -5.26 -2.26 18.23
CA ARG A 70 -4.10 -3.14 18.48
C ARG A 70 -3.65 -3.86 17.22
N TRP A 71 -2.66 -3.30 16.56
CA TRP A 71 -1.89 -3.98 15.52
C TRP A 71 -0.53 -4.39 16.07
N ARG A 72 -0.11 -5.62 15.78
CA ARG A 72 1.26 -6.10 16.00
C ARG A 72 1.80 -6.52 14.64
N ARG A 73 2.95 -5.96 14.25
CA ARG A 73 3.70 -6.46 13.09
C ARG A 73 3.96 -7.94 13.35
N ARG A 74 3.49 -8.82 12.46
CA ARG A 74 3.63 -10.26 12.64
C ARG A 74 5.12 -10.61 12.44
N GLY A 75 5.84 -10.79 13.55
CA GLY A 75 7.26 -11.16 13.55
C GLY A 75 8.04 -10.52 14.70
N TYR A 76 7.78 -10.96 15.94
CA TYR A 76 8.76 -11.10 17.03
C TYR A 76 8.04 -11.58 18.31
N ALA A 77 8.40 -12.78 18.78
CA ALA A 77 8.35 -13.17 20.18
C ALA A 77 9.83 -13.25 20.64
N PRO A 78 10.18 -12.73 21.82
CA PRO A 78 11.53 -12.91 22.36
C PRO A 78 11.86 -14.39 22.61
#